data_AF-A0A1H9E2E3-F1
#
_entry.id   AF-A0A1H9E2E3-F1
#
_cell.length_a   1.000
_cell.length_b   1.000
_cell.length_c   1.000
_cell.angle_alpha   90.00
_cell.angle_beta   90.00
_cell.angle_gamma   90.00
#
_symmetry.space_group_name_H-M   'P 1'
#
loop_
_entity.id
_entity.type
_entity.pdbx_description
1 polymer ?
#
loop_
_entity_poly.entity_id
_entity_poly.type
_entity_poly.pdbx_seq_one_letter_code
_entity_poly.pdbx_strand_id
1 'polypeptide(L)' 'MIPPDIPLKPELAFVVQLQTVDPMHPELLSGRIEHIASGQILRFQSLQELHAFMGRHAAAPARPRGDEV' A
#
# COMPACT_ATOMS: atom_id res chain seq x y z
N MET A 1 -17.95 7.48 -7.83
CA MET A 1 -16.96 8.46 -8.32
C MET A 1 -16.54 9.29 -7.12
N ILE A 2 -15.26 9.23 -6.71
CA ILE A 2 -14.77 10.07 -5.60
C ILE A 2 -14.58 11.48 -6.16
N PRO A 3 -15.15 12.54 -5.55
CA PRO A 3 -14.92 13.91 -6.00
C PRO A 3 -13.41 14.21 -5.98
N PRO A 4 -12.83 14.75 -7.05
CA PRO A 4 -11.37 14.96 -7.16
C PRO A 4 -10.81 15.93 -6.12
N ASP A 5 -11.67 16.70 -5.43
CA ASP A 5 -11.28 17.75 -4.48
C ASP A 5 -11.19 17.29 -3.03
N ILE A 6 -11.44 16.01 -2.70
CA ILE A 6 -11.25 15.51 -1.33
C ILE A 6 -9.76 15.17 -1.14
N PRO A 7 -9.04 15.82 -0.21
CA PRO A 7 -7.65 15.48 0.07
C PRO A 7 -7.52 14.02 0.50
N LEU A 8 -6.49 13.34 -0.01
CA LEU A 8 -6.15 12.00 0.45
C LEU A 8 -5.80 12.03 1.94
N LYS A 9 -6.30 11.03 2.68
CA LYS A 9 -5.90 10.81 4.08
C LYS A 9 -4.46 10.28 4.11
N PRO A 10 -3.49 11.01 4.69
CA PRO A 10 -2.09 10.59 4.69
C PRO A 10 -1.85 9.19 5.28
N GLU A 11 -2.69 8.76 6.23
CA GLU A 11 -2.64 7.45 6.89
C GLU A 11 -3.05 6.29 5.98
N LEU A 12 -3.67 6.60 4.85
CA LEU A 12 -4.08 5.63 3.82
C LEU A 12 -3.38 5.90 2.48
N ALA A 13 -2.43 6.85 2.45
CA ALA A 13 -1.77 7.29 1.23
C ALA A 13 -0.39 6.64 1.08
N PHE A 14 -0.11 6.20 -0.15
CA PHE A 14 1.15 5.59 -0.52
C PHE A 14 1.67 6.20 -1.82
N VAL A 15 2.99 6.33 -1.93
CA VAL A 15 3.67 6.59 -3.20
C VAL A 15 4.26 5.29 -3.70
N VAL A 16 3.93 4.92 -4.94
CA VAL A 16 4.46 3.72 -5.58
C VAL A 16 5.29 4.12 -6.79
N GLN A 17 6.56 3.77 -6.75
CA GLN A 17 7.46 3.86 -7.89
C GLN A 17 7.61 2.48 -8.51
N LEU A 18 7.01 2.27 -9.68
CA LEU A 18 7.23 1.05 -10.47
C LEU A 18 8.56 1.17 -11.21
N GLN A 19 9.33 0.09 -11.19
CA GLN A 19 10.46 -0.05 -12.10
C GLN A 19 9.92 -0.60 -13.42
N THR A 20 10.35 -0.03 -14.54
CA THR A 20 10.14 -0.65 -15.86
C THR A 20 10.96 -1.93 -15.87
N VAL A 21 10.28 -3.03 -15.62
CA VAL A 21 10.89 -4.35 -15.68
C VAL A 21 11.01 -4.73 -17.15
N ASP A 22 12.12 -5.42 -17.45
CA ASP A 22 12.50 -5.98 -18.74
C ASP A 22 11.31 -6.13 -19.70
N PRO A 23 11.35 -5.53 -20.92
CA PRO A 23 10.26 -5.66 -21.89
C PRO A 23 9.92 -7.11 -22.27
N MET A 24 10.77 -8.08 -21.93
CA MET A 24 10.51 -9.50 -22.10
C MET A 24 9.63 -10.12 -21.00
N HIS A 25 9.46 -9.45 -19.85
CA HIS A 25 8.73 -9.96 -18.68
C HIS A 25 7.85 -8.89 -18.02
N PRO A 26 6.80 -8.39 -18.71
CA PRO A 26 5.89 -7.35 -18.22
C PRO A 26 5.10 -7.76 -16.96
N GLU A 27 5.04 -9.05 -16.64
CA GLU A 27 4.40 -9.62 -15.46
C GLU A 27 5.22 -9.44 -14.17
N LEU A 28 6.51 -9.17 -14.28
CA LEU A 28 7.36 -8.90 -13.12
C LEU A 28 7.01 -7.50 -12.60
N LEU A 29 6.35 -7.44 -11.44
CA LEU A 29 6.01 -6.20 -10.78
C LEU A 29 7.06 -5.90 -9.70
N SER A 30 8.03 -5.05 -10.02
CA SER A 30 9.03 -4.59 -9.04
C SER A 30 9.03 -3.08 -8.89
N GLY A 31 9.50 -2.61 -7.73
CA GLY A 31 9.48 -1.19 -7.43
C GLY A 31 9.77 -0.85 -5.98
N ARG A 32 9.34 0.36 -5.62
CA ARG A 32 9.42 0.91 -4.27
C ARG A 32 8.05 1.44 -3.87
N ILE A 33 7.65 1.17 -2.64
CA ILE A 33 6.49 1.78 -1.99
C ILE A 33 6.95 2.57 -0.77
N GLU A 34 6.32 3.71 -0.54
CA GLU A 34 6.47 4.55 0.64
C GLU A 34 5.10 4.88 1.21
N HIS A 35 4.93 4.71 2.53
CA HIS A 35 3.73 5.15 3.24
C HIS A 35 3.90 6.60 3.70
N ILE A 36 2.98 7.49 3.30
CA ILE A 36 3.14 8.94 3.51
C ILE A 36 3.19 9.30 4.99
N ALA A 37 2.28 8.77 5.82
CA ALA A 37 2.22 9.17 7.23
C ALA A 37 3.36 8.61 8.08
N SER A 38 3.88 7.40 7.79
CA SER A 38 4.95 6.78 8.60
C SER A 38 6.36 7.00 8.03
N GLY A 39 6.48 7.40 6.75
CA GLY A 39 7.76 7.45 6.04
C GLY A 39 8.42 6.08 5.83
N GLN A 40 7.72 4.97 6.13
CA GLN A 40 8.27 3.64 5.92
C GLN A 40 8.36 3.32 4.43
N ILE A 41 9.46 2.69 4.05
CA ILE A 41 9.78 2.36 2.66
C ILE A 41 10.05 0.86 2.53
N LEU A 42 9.53 0.26 1.46
CA LEU A 42 9.84 -1.12 1.06
C LEU A 42 10.18 -1.17 -0.43
N ARG A 43 11.22 -1.90 -0.79
CA ARG A 43 11.41 -2.38 -2.18
C ARG A 43 10.68 -3.70 -2.33
N PHE A 44 9.85 -3.81 -3.36
CA PHE A 44 9.09 -5.02 -3.65
C PHE A 44 9.49 -5.59 -5.01
N GLN A 45 9.37 -6.91 -5.15
CA GLN A 45 9.60 -7.65 -6.39
C GLN A 45 8.35 -8.44 -6.82
N SER A 46 7.24 -8.31 -6.09
CA SER A 46 5.97 -8.94 -6.41
C SER A 46 4.78 -8.12 -5.94
N LEU A 47 3.62 -8.38 -6.54
CA LEU A 47 2.33 -7.85 -6.10
C LEU A 47 1.97 -8.30 -4.67
N GLN A 48 2.38 -9.51 -4.27
CA GLN A 48 2.14 -10.03 -2.94
C GLN A 48 2.88 -9.23 -1.87
N GLU A 49 4.14 -8.87 -2.10
CA GLU A 49 4.92 -8.02 -1.20
C GLU A 49 4.33 -6.61 -1.08
N LEU A 50 3.92 -6.04 -2.21
CA LEU A 50 3.25 -4.74 -2.26
C LEU A 50 1.94 -4.76 -1.44
N HIS A 51 1.10 -5.78 -1.64
CA HIS A 51 -0.16 -5.95 -0.92
C HIS A 51 0.05 -6.14 0.58
N ALA A 52 1.02 -6.97 0.97
CA ALA A 52 1.36 -7.18 2.38
C ALA A 52 1.82 -5.87 3.05
N PHE A 53 2.60 -5.03 2.36
CA PHE A 53 3.02 -3.74 2.88
C PHE A 53 1.84 -2.78 3.12
N MET A 54 0.92 -2.68 2.15
CA MET A 54 -0.27 -1.85 2.28
C MET A 54 -1.19 -2.35 3.39
N GLY A 55 -1.40 -3.67 3.51
CA GLY A 55 -2.25 -4.27 4.53
C GLY A 55 -1.80 -3.96 5.96
N ARG A 56 -0.49 -3.90 6.21
CA ARG A 56 0.06 -3.51 7.53
C ARG A 56 -0.28 -2.08 7.94
N HIS A 57 -0.48 -1.19 6.97
CA HIS A 57 -0.72 0.24 7.20
C HIS A 57 -2.21 0.60 7.08
N ALA A 58 -2.98 -0.14 6.28
CA ALA A 58 -4.41 0.07 6.09
C ALA A 58 -5.28 -0.61 7.17
N ALA A 59 -4.73 -1.55 7.94
CA ALA A 59 -5.45 -2.16 9.04
C ALA A 59 -5.62 -1.14 10.17
N ALA A 60 -6.84 -0.61 10.34
CA ALA A 60 -7.26 -0.10 11.64
C ALA A 60 -7.03 -1.21 12.69
N PRO A 61 -6.64 -0.89 13.94
CA PRO A 61 -6.61 -1.90 14.99
C PRO A 61 -7.96 -2.61 14.99
N ALA A 62 -7.94 -3.94 14.89
CA ALA A 62 -9.16 -4.74 14.96
C ALA A 62 -9.92 -4.28 16.21
N ARG A 63 -11.09 -3.67 16.01
CA ARG A 63 -11.98 -3.32 17.12
C ARG A 63 -12.23 -4.65 17.84
N PRO A 64 -11.90 -4.82 19.12
CA PRO A 64 -12.22 -6.05 19.82
C PRO A 64 -13.72 -6.26 19.62
N ARG A 65 -14.06 -7.35 18.94
CA ARG A 65 -15.42 -7.83 18.82
C ARG A 65 -15.86 -8.03 20.27
N GLY A 66 -16.73 -7.15 20.75
CA GLY A 66 -17.20 -7.22 22.13
C GLY A 66 -17.66 -8.63 22.40
N ASP A 67 -17.05 -9.27 23.40
CA ASP A 67 -17.65 -10.38 24.10
C ASP A 67 -19.00 -9.87 24.61
N GLU A 68 -20.06 -10.27 23.93
CA GLU A 68 -21.41 -10.16 24.43
C GLU A 68 -21.56 -11.27 25.48
N VAL A 69 -21.57 -10.86 26.74
CA VAL A 69 -21.87 -11.67 27.93
C VAL A 69 -23.36 -11.98 27.96
#